data_AF-A0A383EF39-F1
#
_entry.id   AF-A0A383EF39-F1
#
_cell.length_a   1.000
_cell.length_b   1.000
_cell.length_c   1.000
_cell.angle_alpha   90.00
_cell.angle_beta   90.00
_cell.angle_gamma   90.00
#
_symmetry.space_group_name_H-M   'P 1'
#
loop_
_entity.id
_entity.type
_entity.pdbx_description
1 polymer ?
#
loop_
_entity_poly.entity_id
_entity_poly.type
_entity_poly.pdbx_seq_one_letter_code
_entity_poly.pdbx_strand_id
1 'polypeptide(L)' 'KALLDIGGEWTYEELSEFLYKPKQYVEGTKMNFSGLKKAEDRANLILFLRDQSDNPVPLP' A
#
# COMPACT_ATOMS: atom_id res chain seq x y z
N LYS A 1 12.58 8.59 4.13
CA LYS A 1 12.90 8.04 5.46
C LYS A 1 11.63 7.55 6.13
N ALA A 2 10.56 8.34 6.22
CA ALA A 2 9.27 7.90 6.79
C ALA A 2 8.78 6.49 6.41
N LEU A 3 8.84 6.08 5.12
CA LEU A 3 8.45 4.71 4.70
C LEU A 3 9.42 3.60 5.17
N LEU A 4 10.70 3.93 5.37
CA LEU A 4 11.70 3.01 5.91
C LEU A 4 11.54 2.82 7.42
N ASP A 5 10.97 3.82 8.11
CA ASP A 5 10.85 3.85 9.56
C ASP A 5 9.68 2.99 10.08
N ILE A 6 8.70 2.66 9.23
CA ILE A 6 7.57 1.76 9.55
C ILE A 6 8.06 0.33 9.81
N GLY A 7 9.11 -0.10 9.09
CA GLY A 7 9.58 -1.49 9.13
C GLY A 7 8.50 -2.51 8.75
N GLY A 8 8.78 -3.80 8.98
CA GLY A 8 7.80 -4.87 8.79
C GLY A 8 7.63 -5.39 7.36
N GLU A 9 6.66 -6.28 7.19
CA GLU A 9 6.29 -6.88 5.90
C GLU A 9 5.09 -6.16 5.28
N TRP A 10 5.17 -5.86 3.99
CA TRP A 10 4.06 -5.28 3.24
C TRP A 10 3.05 -6.36 2.85
N THR A 11 2.13 -6.65 3.76
CA THR A 11 0.98 -7.53 3.49
C THR A 11 -0.08 -6.79 2.66
N TYR A 12 -1.05 -7.51 2.10
CA TYR A 12 -2.14 -6.89 1.35
C TYR A 12 -3.01 -5.96 2.20
N GLU A 13 -3.16 -6.27 3.49
CA GLU A 13 -3.91 -5.44 4.43
C GLU A 13 -3.17 -4.13 4.68
N GLU A 14 -1.87 -4.19 4.96
CA GLU A 14 -1.03 -2.99 5.16
C GLU A 14 -0.97 -2.13 3.89
N LEU A 15 -0.86 -2.75 2.72
CA LEU A 15 -0.92 -2.04 1.44
C LEU A 15 -2.28 -1.38 1.20
N SER A 16 -3.38 -2.04 1.55
CA SER A 16 -4.73 -1.47 1.41
C SER A 16 -4.93 -0.27 2.34
N GLU A 17 -4.49 -0.35 3.60
CA GLU A 17 -4.57 0.77 4.55
C GLU A 17 -3.68 1.94 4.14
N PHE A 18 -2.45 1.65 3.70
CA PHE A 18 -1.56 2.67 3.15
C PHE A 18 -2.18 3.37 1.93
N LEU A 19 -2.73 2.62 0.98
CA LEU A 19 -3.38 3.16 -0.21
C LEU A 19 -4.69 3.89 0.10
N TYR A 20 -5.35 3.60 1.22
CA TYR A 20 -6.55 4.33 1.64
C TYR A 20 -6.22 5.76 2.04
N LYS A 21 -5.19 5.97 2.87
CA LYS A 21 -4.71 7.30 3.27
C LYS A 21 -3.21 7.28 3.65
N PRO A 22 -2.30 7.49 2.70
CA PRO A 22 -0.86 7.39 2.93
C PRO A 22 -0.34 8.33 4.02
N LYS A 23 -0.85 9.57 4.07
CA LYS A 23 -0.43 10.59 5.06
C LYS A 23 -0.86 10.27 6.49
N GLN A 24 -1.95 9.52 6.64
CA GLN A 24 -2.45 9.10 7.94
C GLN A 24 -1.75 7.82 8.41
N TYR A 25 -1.48 6.90 7.48
CA TYR A 25 -0.76 5.66 7.77
C TYR A 25 0.72 5.92 8.05
N VAL A 26 1.35 6.86 7.33
CA VAL A 26 2.77 7.23 7.51
C VAL A 26 2.91 8.72 7.76
N GLU A 27 3.10 9.09 9.02
CA GLU A 27 3.39 10.48 9.37
C GLU A 27 4.70 10.94 8.71
N GLY A 28 4.68 12.13 8.10
CA GLY A 28 5.84 12.68 7.41
C GLY A 28 6.14 12.06 6.04
N THR A 29 5.25 11.23 5.49
CA THR A 29 5.38 10.82 4.08
C THR A 29 5.28 12.02 3.15
N LYS A 30 6.19 12.07 2.16
CA LYS A 30 6.18 13.08 1.10
C LYS A 30 5.19 12.74 -0.01
N MET A 31 4.52 11.60 0.07
CA MET A 31 3.55 11.16 -0.93
C MET A 31 2.33 12.08 -0.92
N ASN A 32 2.18 12.92 -1.96
CA ASN A 32 1.01 13.78 -2.10
C ASN A 32 -0.16 13.07 -2.78
N PHE A 33 -0.45 11.86 -2.34
CA PHE A 33 -1.56 11.05 -2.83
C PHE A 33 -2.73 11.14 -1.86
N SER A 34 -3.94 11.42 -2.37
CA SER A 34 -5.16 11.52 -1.55
C SER A 34 -5.67 10.17 -1.04
N GLY A 35 -5.17 9.07 -1.62
CA GLY A 35 -5.63 7.73 -1.33
C GLY A 35 -6.86 7.31 -2.16
N LEU A 36 -7.13 6.00 -2.14
CA LEU A 36 -8.27 5.36 -2.83
C LEU A 36 -9.32 4.99 -1.79
N LYS A 37 -10.51 5.62 -1.84
CA LYS A 37 -11.58 5.35 -0.87
C LYS A 37 -12.30 4.03 -1.12
N LYS A 38 -12.46 3.64 -2.39
CA LYS A 38 -13.14 2.40 -2.77
C LYS A 38 -12.22 1.21 -2.56
N ALA A 39 -12.75 0.15 -1.94
CA ALA A 39 -11.99 -1.07 -1.69
C ALA A 39 -11.62 -1.80 -2.98
N GLU A 40 -12.52 -1.85 -3.98
CA GLU A 40 -12.23 -2.45 -5.28
C GLU A 40 -11.08 -1.77 -6.02
N ASP A 41 -11.02 -0.44 -6.03
CA ASP A 41 -9.92 0.28 -6.67
C ASP A 41 -8.57 -0.05 -6.02
N ARG A 42 -8.56 -0.21 -4.68
CA ARG A 42 -7.36 -0.64 -3.95
C ARG A 42 -6.98 -2.07 -4.29
N ALA A 43 -7.94 -3.00 -4.30
CA ALA A 43 -7.71 -4.39 -4.64
C ALA A 43 -7.18 -4.56 -6.07
N ASN A 44 -7.74 -3.83 -7.03
CA ASN A 44 -7.28 -3.83 -8.42
C ASN A 44 -5.85 -3.29 -8.55
N LEU A 45 -5.53 -2.20 -7.85
CA LEU A 45 -4.17 -1.66 -7.83
C LEU A 45 -3.18 -2.63 -7.18
N ILE A 46 -3.55 -3.24 -6.06
CA ILE A 46 -2.72 -4.25 -5.37
C ILE A 46 -2.48 -5.46 -6.28
N LEU A 47 -3.51 -5.91 -7.01
CA LEU A 47 -3.38 -7.01 -7.97
C LEU A 47 -2.40 -6.64 -9.10
N PHE A 48 -2.48 -5.42 -9.63
CA PHE A 48 -1.52 -4.92 -10.62
C PHE A 48 -0.10 -4.86 -10.05
N LEU A 49 0.09 -4.33 -8.83
CA LEU A 49 1.40 -4.27 -8.19
C LEU A 49 1.99 -5.67 -7.95
N ARG A 50 1.14 -6.65 -7.60
CA ARG A 50 1.55 -8.05 -7.46
C ARG A 50 2.02 -8.64 -8.79
N ASP A 51 1.29 -8.39 -9.87
CA ASP A 51 1.66 -8.87 -11.21
C ASP A 51 3.01 -8.31 -11.70
N GLN A 52 3.35 -7.10 -11.26
CA GLN A 52 4.62 -6.44 -11.56
C GLN A 52 5.73 -6.73 -10.53
N SER A 53 5.50 -7.61 -9.55
CA SER A 53 6.49 -7.96 -8.54
C SER A 53 7.38 -9.12 -9.00
N ASP A 54 8.69 -8.98 -8.83
CA ASP A 54 9.65 -10.07 -9.05
C ASP A 54 9.47 -11.22 -8.05
N ASN A 55 8.84 -10.96 -6.90
CA ASN A 55 8.50 -11.95 -5.88
C ASN A 55 7.07 -11.72 -5.36
N PRO A 56 6.05 -12.24 -6.06
CA PRO A 56 4.66 -12.02 -5.68
C PRO A 56 4.30 -12.84 -4.43
N VAL A 57 3.72 -12.17 -3.43
CA VAL A 57 3.13 -12.85 -2.28
C VAL A 57 1.97 -13.75 -2.78
N PRO A 58 1.72 -14.94 -2.19
CA PRO A 58 0.53 -15.73 -2.49
C PRO A 58 -0.74 -14.93 -2.17
N LEU A 59 -1.81 -15.10 -2.95
CA LEU A 59 -3.10 -14.53 -2.57
C LEU A 59 -3.67 -15.32 -1.38
N PRO A 60 -4.33 -14.66 -0.41
CA PRO A 60 -5.02 -15.35 0.67
C PRO A 60 -6.23 -16.16 0.16
#